data_AF-A0AAD9XL49-F1
#
_entry.id   AF-A0AAD9XL49-F1
#
_cell.length_a   1.000
_cell.length_b   1.000
_cell.length_c   1.000
_cell.angle_alpha   90.00
_cell.angle_beta   90.00
_cell.angle_gamma   90.00
#
_symmetry.space_group_name_H-M   'P 1'
#
loop_
_entity.id
_entity.type
_entity.pdbx_description
1 polymer ?
#
loop_
_entity_poly.entity_id
_entity_poly.type
_entity_poly.pdbx_seq_one_letter_code
_entity_poly.pdbx_strand_id
1 'polypeptide(L)' 'MASVHAGVLPKYFNSEWSVEQFHLIEAKPYIVAFGLQKNTVVILGMDGS' A
#
# COMPACT_ATOMS: atom_id res chain seq x y z
N MET A 1 8.06 -12.49 -22.79
CA MET A 1 8.31 -13.79 -22.15
C MET A 1 8.46 -13.51 -20.65
N ALA A 2 7.66 -13.99 -19.70
CA ALA A 2 6.80 -15.16 -19.64
C ALA A 2 5.33 -14.82 -19.28
N SER A 3 4.43 -15.68 -19.73
CA SER A 3 2.96 -15.61 -19.56
C SER A 3 2.55 -16.17 -18.20
N VAL A 4 1.83 -15.39 -17.38
CA VAL A 4 1.05 -15.91 -16.25
C VAL A 4 -0.34 -16.20 -16.79
N HIS A 5 -0.76 -17.45 -16.72
CA HIS A 5 -2.02 -17.94 -17.28
C HIS A 5 -3.22 -17.10 -16.82
N ALA A 6 -3.84 -16.39 -17.77
CA ALA A 6 -4.98 -15.50 -17.60
C ALA A 6 -6.31 -16.24 -17.28
N GLY A 7 -6.28 -17.33 -16.50
CA GLY A 7 -7.38 -18.29 -16.41
C GLY A 7 -7.99 -18.54 -15.03
N VAL A 8 -7.35 -18.15 -13.91
CA VAL A 8 -7.93 -18.44 -12.57
C VAL A 8 -7.51 -17.47 -11.47
N LEU A 9 -6.91 -16.32 -11.80
CA LEU A 9 -6.64 -15.30 -10.78
C LEU A 9 -7.96 -14.66 -10.36
N PRO A 10 -8.34 -14.75 -9.07
CA PRO A 10 -9.53 -14.08 -8.60
C PRO A 10 -9.45 -12.59 -8.91
N LYS A 11 -10.59 -11.97 -9.27
CA LYS A 11 -10.61 -10.58 -9.78
C LYS A 11 -9.93 -9.56 -8.85
N TYR A 12 -9.88 -9.81 -7.54
CA TYR A 12 -9.20 -8.98 -6.54
C TYR A 12 -7.66 -8.98 -6.65
N PHE A 13 -7.08 -9.92 -7.40
CA PHE A 13 -5.64 -10.04 -7.62
C PHE A 13 -5.15 -9.25 -8.84
N ASN A 14 -6.06 -8.79 -9.71
CA ASN A 14 -5.78 -7.79 -10.74
C ASN A 14 -5.78 -6.37 -10.15
N SER A 15 -5.21 -6.19 -8.95
CA SER A 15 -5.14 -4.87 -8.31
C SER A 15 -4.46 -3.91 -9.27
N GLU A 16 -5.22 -2.96 -9.80
CA GLU A 16 -4.78 -1.95 -10.76
C GLU A 16 -3.76 -1.02 -10.09
N TRP A 17 -2.53 -1.49 -9.92
CA TRP A 17 -1.47 -0.78 -9.20
C TRP A 17 -1.85 -0.39 -7.75
N SER A 18 -0.88 0.11 -6.98
CA SER A 18 -1.19 0.68 -5.67
C SER A 18 -2.18 1.83 -5.86
N VAL A 19 -3.36 1.75 -5.24
CA VAL A 19 -4.41 2.78 -5.38
C VAL A 19 -3.86 4.15 -5.00
N GLU A 20 -2.99 4.20 -3.99
CA GLU A 20 -2.20 5.38 -3.62
C GLU A 20 -0.79 4.99 -3.19
N GLN A 21 0.18 5.88 -3.38
CA GLN A 21 1.57 5.71 -2.96
C GLN A 21 2.03 6.97 -2.22
N PHE A 22 2.69 6.78 -1.07
CA PHE A 22 3.19 7.87 -0.24
C PHE A 22 4.71 7.88 -0.27
N HIS A 23 5.30 9.01 -0.63
CA HIS A 23 6.75 9.19 -0.57
C HIS A 23 7.15 9.61 0.84
N LEU A 24 7.92 8.76 1.52
CA LEU A 24 8.46 9.02 2.85
C LEU A 24 9.94 9.37 2.76
N ILE A 25 10.45 10.09 3.76
CA ILE A 25 11.88 10.40 3.84
C ILE A 25 12.63 9.10 4.09
N GLU A 26 13.60 8.82 3.21
CA GLU A 26 14.45 7.64 3.26
C GLU A 26 15.27 7.60 4.56
N ALA A 27 15.53 6.40 5.07
CA ALA A 27 16.27 6.15 6.32
C ALA A 27 15.64 6.68 7.63
N LYS A 28 14.37 7.11 7.62
CA LYS A 28 13.59 7.34 8.85
C LYS A 28 12.65 6.16 9.15
N PRO A 29 12.56 5.71 10.41
CA PRO A 29 11.56 4.72 10.82
C PRO A 29 10.16 5.33 10.90
N TYR A 30 9.16 4.57 10.44
CA TYR A 30 7.73 4.92 10.49
C TYR A 30 6.90 3.74 10.95
N ILE A 31 5.77 4.02 11.59
CA ILE A 31 4.71 3.06 11.90
C ILE A 31 3.52 3.37 11.00
N VAL A 32 2.98 2.35 10.31
CA VAL A 32 1.84 2.49 9.40
C VAL A 32 0.66 1.67 9.90
N ALA A 33 -0.53 2.29 9.93
CA ALA A 33 -1.76 1.65 10.38
C ALA A 33 -2.97 2.10 9.56
N PHE A 34 -4.07 1.34 9.61
CA PHE A 34 -5.36 1.78 9.09
C PHE A 34 -6.10 2.62 10.12
N GLY A 35 -6.60 3.78 9.69
CA GLY A 35 -7.45 4.63 10.51
C GLY A 35 -8.84 4.03 10.72
N LEU A 36 -9.55 4.54 11.73
CA LEU A 36 -10.92 4.11 12.02
C LEU A 36 -11.92 4.55 10.92
N GLN A 37 -11.61 5.64 10.23
CA GLN A 37 -12.43 6.15 9.15
C GLN A 37 -12.15 5.41 7.84
N LYS A 38 -13.17 5.32 6.99
CA LYS A 38 -13.07 4.64 5.70
C LYS A 38 -11.95 5.27 4.86
N ASN A 39 -11.17 4.42 4.19
CA ASN A 39 -10.09 4.80 3.27
C ASN A 39 -9.01 5.69 3.93
N THR A 40 -8.77 5.52 5.23
CA THR A 40 -7.76 6.30 5.95
C THR A 40 -6.55 5.43 6.28
N VAL A 41 -5.37 5.93 5.96
CA VAL A 41 -4.09 5.36 6.39
C VAL A 41 -3.40 6.38 7.29
N VAL A 42 -2.86 5.92 8.42
CA VAL A 42 -2.08 6.73 9.35
C VAL A 42 -0.62 6.33 9.23
N ILE A 43 0.24 7.31 9.00
CA ILE A 43 1.68 7.16 8.95
C ILE A 43 2.23 8.01 10.09
N LEU A 44 2.87 7.38 11.07
CA LEU A 44 3.47 8.04 12.22
C LEU A 44 4.99 8.03 12.08
N GLY A 45 5.61 9.20 12.04
CA GLY A 45 7.05 9.36 12.14
C GLY A 45 7.53 9.17 13.57
N MET A 46 8.70 8.54 13.76
CA MET A 46 9.30 8.41 15.09
C MET A 46 9.75 9.76 15.68
N ASP A 47 9.74 10.83 14.89
CA ASP A 47 9.94 12.22 15.31
C ASP A 47 8.64 12.89 15.81
N GLY A 48 7.52 12.17 15.83
CA GLY A 48 6.21 12.66 16.26
C GLY A 48 5.41 13.36 15.15
N SER A 49 5.84 13.20 13.88
CA SER A 49 5.11 13.67 12.69
C SER A 49 4.02 12.72 12.21
#